data_AF-A0A0C9TV69-F1
#
_entry.id   AF-A0A0C9TV69-F1
#
_cell.length_a   1.000
_cell.length_b   1.000
_cell.length_c   1.000
_cell.angle_alpha   90.00
_cell.angle_beta   90.00
_cell.angle_gamma   90.00
#
_symmetry.space_group_name_H-M   'P 1'
#
loop_
_entity.id
_entity.type
_entity.pdbx_description
1 polymer ?
#
loop_
_entity_poly.entity_id
_entity_poly.type
_entity_poly.pdbx_seq_one_letter_code
_entity_poly.pdbx_strand_id
1 'polypeptide(L)'
;MDDTLRQFEDKRSVFEEAGIHPNGISIPQIHSLQHYHELVQLFGSPNGLCSSIVKSKHIQAVKNPWKRSNKHQALGQMLLTNQRLDKLSQYRADHPAEG
;
A
#
# COMPACT_ATOMS: atom_id res chain seq x y z
N MET A 1 16.35 -11.92 10.02
CA MET A 1 15.13 -11.09 10.01
C MET A 1 14.27 -11.44 11.22
N ASP A 2 14.07 -12.73 11.47
CA ASP A 2 13.30 -13.21 12.63
C ASP A 2 13.96 -12.85 13.97
N ASP A 3 15.28 -13.03 14.11
CA ASP A 3 15.98 -12.67 15.36
C ASP A 3 15.91 -11.17 15.68
N THR A 4 16.00 -10.32 14.65
CA THR A 4 15.86 -8.86 14.80
C THR A 4 14.42 -8.46 15.16
N LEU A 5 13.40 -9.17 14.65
CA LEU A 5 12.01 -8.94 15.01
C LEU A 5 11.71 -9.38 16.44
N ARG A 6 12.25 -10.52 16.88
CA ARG A 6 12.18 -10.97 18.28
C ARG A 6 12.81 -9.97 19.23
N GLN A 7 14.01 -9.48 18.90
CA GLN A 7 14.66 -8.44 19.69
C GLN A 7 13.86 -7.14 19.77
N PHE A 8 13.12 -6.80 18.70
CA PHE A 8 12.22 -5.65 18.72
C PHE A 8 11.00 -5.92 19.62
N GLU A 9 10.36 -7.08 19.52
CA GLU A 9 9.23 -7.46 20.38
C GLU A 9 9.60 -7.44 21.86
N ASP A 10 10.77 -7.97 22.22
CA ASP A 10 11.26 -7.99 23.59
C ASP A 10 11.49 -6.57 24.13
N LYS A 11 11.97 -5.65 23.28
CA LYS A 11 12.34 -4.28 23.68
C LYS A 11 11.22 -3.26 23.53
N ARG A 12 10.09 -3.61 22.92
CA ARG A 12 9.02 -2.63 22.62
C ARG A 12 8.35 -2.07 23.87
N SER A 13 8.44 -2.76 25.02
CA SER A 13 7.89 -2.27 26.30
C SER A 13 8.49 -0.92 26.70
N VAL A 14 9.72 -0.63 26.26
CA VAL A 14 10.39 0.65 26.55
C VAL A 14 9.58 1.85 26.07
N PHE A 15 8.77 1.71 25.01
CA PHE A 15 7.92 2.78 24.49
C PHE A 15 6.65 2.99 25.34
N GLU A 16 6.18 1.94 26.01
CA GLU A 16 5.10 2.01 26.99
C GLU A 16 5.63 2.63 28.30
N GLU A 17 6.78 2.14 28.78
CA GLU A 17 7.46 2.62 29.99
C GLU A 17 7.87 4.08 29.88
N ALA A 18 8.36 4.52 28.72
CA ALA A 18 8.70 5.92 28.45
C ALA A 18 7.47 6.82 28.21
N GLY A 19 6.25 6.27 28.20
CA GLY A 19 5.01 7.02 27.96
C GLY A 19 4.84 7.54 26.52
N ILE A 20 5.68 7.10 25.58
CA ILE A 20 5.61 7.50 24.17
C ILE A 20 4.40 6.86 23.50
N HIS A 21 4.13 5.59 23.81
CA HIS A 21 2.97 4.87 23.30
C HIS A 21 2.31 4.04 24.42
N PRO A 22 1.53 4.68 25.31
CA PRO A 22 1.02 4.05 26.53
C PRO A 22 0.05 2.88 26.30
N ASN A 23 -0.54 2.80 25.11
CA ASN A 23 -1.44 1.70 24.72
C ASN A 23 -0.74 0.61 23.88
N GLY A 24 0.60 0.61 23.86
CA GLY A 24 1.42 -0.37 23.14
C GLY A 24 1.47 -0.19 21.62
N ILE A 25 2.56 -0.66 21.01
CA ILE A 25 2.84 -0.43 19.59
C ILE A 25 2.12 -1.48 18.74
N SER A 26 1.06 -1.06 18.04
CA SER A 26 0.33 -1.87 17.05
C SER A 26 0.42 -1.23 15.66
N ILE A 27 1.63 -1.07 15.15
CA ILE A 27 1.86 -0.53 13.80
C ILE A 27 1.63 -1.66 12.79
N PRO A 28 0.67 -1.53 11.86
CA PRO A 28 0.33 -2.60 10.91
C PRO A 28 1.52 -3.10 10.07
N GLN A 29 2.47 -2.20 9.75
CA GLN A 29 3.68 -2.57 9.02
C GLN A 29 4.60 -3.49 9.83
N ILE A 30 4.78 -3.23 11.12
CA ILE A 30 5.64 -4.06 11.98
C ILE A 30 5.00 -5.43 12.21
N HIS A 31 3.68 -5.46 12.45
CA HIS A 31 2.94 -6.71 12.56
C HIS A 31 3.02 -7.53 11.27
N SER A 32 2.93 -6.89 10.10
CA SER A 32 3.10 -7.57 8.82
C SER A 32 4.49 -8.17 8.61
N LEU A 33 5.53 -7.64 9.28
CA LEU A 33 6.89 -8.17 9.17
C LEU A 33 7.06 -9.52 9.90
N GLN A 34 6.28 -9.77 10.95
CA GLN A 34 6.27 -11.05 11.67
C GLN A 34 5.88 -12.21 10.75
N HIS A 35 4.93 -11.96 9.85
CA HIS A 35 4.44 -12.96 8.89
C HIS A 35 5.26 -12.98 7.60
N TYR A 36 6.27 -12.11 7.47
CA TYR A 36 6.93 -11.89 6.19
C TYR A 36 7.62 -13.14 5.68
N HIS A 37 8.44 -13.77 6.51
CA HIS A 37 9.16 -14.99 6.14
C HIS A 37 8.20 -16.12 5.72
N GLU A 38 7.12 -16.35 6.47
CA GLU A 38 6.09 -17.35 6.14
C GLU A 38 5.37 -17.02 4.82
N LEU A 39 4.99 -15.75 4.62
CA LEU A 39 4.35 -15.31 3.39
C LEU A 39 5.26 -15.46 2.18
N VAL A 40 6.58 -15.26 2.33
CA VAL A 40 7.55 -15.50 1.26
C VAL A 40 7.64 -16.97 0.91
N GLN A 41 7.67 -17.86 1.91
CA GLN A 41 7.69 -19.30 1.68
C GLN A 41 6.41 -19.82 1.04
N LEU A 42 5.25 -19.34 1.50
CA LEU A 42 3.94 -19.80 1.01
C LEU A 42 3.57 -19.23 -0.35
N PHE A 43 3.95 -17.99 -0.65
CA PHE A 43 3.48 -17.26 -1.83
C PHE A 43 4.59 -16.83 -2.80
N GLY A 44 5.85 -17.14 -2.49
CA GLY A 44 6.98 -17.02 -3.42
C GLY A 44 7.42 -15.59 -3.76
N SER A 45 6.99 -14.57 -3.01
CA SER A 45 7.38 -13.17 -3.29
C SER A 45 8.00 -12.49 -2.06
N PRO A 46 9.32 -12.19 -2.08
CA PRO A 46 10.06 -11.53 -1.00
C PRO A 46 9.56 -10.13 -0.69
N ASN A 47 8.83 -9.51 -1.61
CA ASN A 47 8.00 -8.33 -1.36
C ASN A 47 6.58 -8.80 -1.56
N GLY A 48 5.88 -9.10 -0.46
CA GLY A 48 4.50 -9.53 -0.53
C GLY A 48 3.75 -8.63 -1.51
N LEU A 49 3.19 -9.26 -2.55
CA LEU A 49 1.97 -8.80 -3.20
C LEU A 49 0.85 -8.83 -2.16
N CYS A 50 1.06 -8.12 -1.05
CA CYS A 50 0.11 -7.91 0.01
C CYS A 50 -1.07 -7.17 -0.63
N SER A 51 -2.21 -7.24 0.04
CA SER A 51 -3.39 -6.45 -0.33
C SER A 51 -3.04 -5.00 -0.69
N SER A 52 -1.94 -4.42 -0.16
CA SER A 52 -1.40 -3.12 -0.54
C SER A 52 -1.21 -2.89 -2.05
N ILE A 53 -0.72 -3.85 -2.84
CA ILE A 53 -0.49 -3.64 -4.28
C ILE A 53 -1.82 -3.55 -5.03
N VAL A 54 -2.71 -4.52 -4.81
CA VAL A 54 -4.06 -4.50 -5.40
C VAL A 54 -4.89 -3.34 -4.85
N LYS A 55 -4.71 -2.96 -3.58
CA LYS A 55 -5.36 -1.82 -2.93
C LYS A 55 -4.83 -0.49 -3.48
N SER A 56 -3.55 -0.38 -3.79
CA SER A 56 -2.96 0.79 -4.44
C SER A 56 -3.56 0.98 -5.84
N LYS A 57 -3.57 -0.08 -6.66
CA LYS A 57 -4.26 -0.06 -7.96
C LYS A 57 -5.76 0.23 -7.83
N HIS A 58 -6.45 -0.36 -6.86
CA HIS A 58 -7.86 -0.09 -6.59
C HIS A 58 -8.12 1.36 -6.13
N ILE A 59 -7.21 1.96 -5.36
CA ILE A 59 -7.31 3.39 -5.02
C ILE A 59 -7.28 4.24 -6.30
N GLN A 60 -6.32 3.97 -7.19
CA GLN A 60 -6.15 4.74 -8.42
C GLN A 60 -7.27 4.50 -9.44
N ALA A 61 -7.66 3.24 -9.68
CA ALA A 61 -8.62 2.89 -10.73
C ALA A 61 -10.09 2.96 -10.28
N VAL A 62 -10.36 2.92 -8.97
CA VAL A 62 -11.73 2.87 -8.42
C VAL A 62 -12.00 4.02 -7.47
N LYS A 63 -11.27 4.14 -6.34
CA LYS A 63 -11.60 5.15 -5.31
C LYS A 63 -11.46 6.58 -5.80
N ASN A 64 -10.40 6.89 -6.53
CA ASN A 64 -10.15 8.24 -7.03
C ASN A 64 -11.15 8.64 -8.14
N PRO A 65 -11.42 7.80 -9.16
CA PRO A 65 -12.46 8.07 -10.15
C PRO A 65 -13.86 8.18 -9.54
N TRP A 66 -14.20 7.32 -8.57
CA TRP A 66 -15.47 7.41 -7.85
C TRP A 66 -15.64 8.76 -7.16
N LYS A 67 -14.61 9.23 -6.44
CA LYS A 67 -14.60 10.56 -5.80
C LYS A 67 -14.74 11.71 -6.81
N ARG A 68 -14.19 11.57 -8.01
CA ARG A 68 -14.25 12.58 -9.08
C ARG A 68 -15.59 12.59 -9.82
N SER A 69 -16.28 11.45 -9.88
CA SER A 69 -17.56 11.33 -10.56
C SER A 69 -18.67 12.13 -9.85
N ASN A 70 -19.72 12.49 -10.58
CA ASN A 70 -20.92 13.08 -9.99
C ASN A 70 -21.86 12.04 -9.34
N LYS A 71 -21.44 10.76 -9.27
CA LYS A 71 -22.17 9.60 -8.72
C LYS A 71 -23.45 9.19 -9.47
N HIS A 72 -23.85 9.91 -10.53
CA HIS A 72 -24.96 9.52 -11.40
C HIS A 72 -24.42 8.79 -12.63
N GLN A 73 -24.79 7.52 -12.84
CA GLN A 73 -24.20 6.69 -13.91
C GLN A 73 -22.66 6.70 -13.89
N ALA A 74 -22.11 6.57 -12.68
CA ALA A 74 -20.70 6.82 -12.39
C ALA A 74 -19.72 5.87 -13.10
N LEU A 75 -20.15 4.63 -13.40
CA LEU A 75 -19.27 3.62 -14.00
C LEU A 75 -18.68 4.10 -15.34
N GLY A 76 -19.51 4.66 -16.22
CA GLY A 76 -19.04 5.20 -17.51
C GLY A 76 -18.04 6.34 -17.31
N GLN A 77 -18.30 7.24 -16.37
CA GLN A 77 -17.41 8.35 -16.03
C GLN A 77 -16.06 7.87 -15.47
N MET A 78 -16.10 6.84 -14.62
CA MET A 78 -14.90 6.22 -14.05
C MET A 78 -14.04 5.56 -15.14
N LEU A 79 -14.66 4.82 -16.06
CA LEU A 79 -13.98 4.19 -17.20
C LEU A 79 -13.33 5.24 -18.11
N LEU A 80 -14.06 6.30 -18.48
CA LEU A 80 -13.51 7.40 -19.28
C LEU A 80 -12.36 8.11 -18.57
N THR A 81 -12.45 8.29 -17.25
CA THR A 81 -11.39 8.88 -16.43
C THR A 81 -10.13 8.02 -16.45
N ASN A 82 -10.27 6.70 -16.24
CA ASN A 82 -9.13 5.77 -16.28
C ASN A 82 -8.49 5.77 -17.67
N GLN A 83 -9.28 5.68 -18.74
CA GLN A 83 -8.78 5.74 -20.11
C GLN A 83 -8.00 7.02 -20.39
N ARG A 84 -8.48 8.18 -19.91
CA ARG A 84 -7.76 9.45 -20.08
C ARG A 84 -6.44 9.46 -19.32
N LEU A 85 -6.40 8.94 -18.10
CA LEU A 85 -5.17 8.86 -17.31
C LEU A 85 -4.14 7.94 -17.95
N ASP A 86 -4.56 6.81 -18.50
CA ASP A 86 -3.69 5.86 -19.20
C ASP A 86 -3.10 6.46 -20.48
N LYS A 87 -3.91 7.19 -21.26
CA LYS A 87 -3.40 7.92 -22.44
C LYS A 87 -2.38 9.00 -22.07
N LEU A 88 -2.62 9.73 -20.98
CA LEU A 88 -1.69 10.76 -20.50
C LEU A 88 -0.38 10.15 -19.96
N SER A 89 -0.44 9.00 -19.30
CA SER A 89 0.76 8.31 -18.82
C SER A 89 1.59 7.76 -19.98
N GLN A 90 0.95 7.17 -20.99
CA GLN A 90 1.60 6.74 -22.24
C GLN A 90 2.29 7.91 -22.94
N TYR A 91 1.56 9.01 -23.19
CA TYR A 91 2.12 10.19 -23.83
C TYR A 91 3.37 10.73 -23.13
N ARG A 92 3.37 10.76 -21.78
CA ARG A 92 4.52 11.18 -20.97
C ARG A 92 5.70 10.22 -21.03
N ALA A 93 5.44 8.93 -21.21
CA ALA A 93 6.48 7.93 -21.38
C ALA A 93 7.15 8.03 -22.76
N ASP A 94 6.35 8.34 -23.79
CA ASP A 94 6.82 8.50 -25.17
C ASP A 94 7.54 9.84 -25.41
N HIS A 95 7.19 10.87 -24.63
CA HIS A 95 7.80 12.21 -24.68
C HIS A 95 8.43 12.53 -23.33
N PRO A 96 9.52 11.83 -22.93
CA PRO A 96 10.28 12.24 -21.76
C PRO A 96 10.71 13.69 -22.02
N ALA A 97 10.45 14.58 -21.05
CA ALA A 97 10.71 16.00 -21.19
C ALA A 97 12.13 16.21 -21.76
N GLU A 98 12.23 16.77 -22.96
CA GLU A 98 13.49 17.26 -23.50
C GLU A 98 13.89 18.44 -22.61
N GLY A 99 14.74 18.15 -21.63
CA GLY A 99 15.46 19.12 -20.81
C GLY A 99 16.89 19.24 -21.31
#